data_AF-A0A8T4KX25-F1
#
_entry.id   AF-A0A8T4KX25-F1
#
_cell.length_a   1.000
_cell.length_b   1.000
_cell.length_c   1.000
_cell.angle_alpha   90.00
_cell.angle_beta   90.00
_cell.angle_gamma   90.00
#
_symmetry.space_group_name_H-M   'P 1'
#
loop_
_entity.id
_entity.type
_entity.pdbx_description
1 polymer ?
#
loop_
_entity_poly.entity_id
_entity_poly.type
_entity_poly.pdbx_seq_one_letter_code
_entity_poly.pdbx_strand_id
1 'polypeptide(L)'
;MFLSKPCFPVTVQKEELEGIAKEALKERHWHNFKISSTSLVFSPFYFFSYDAFFEEKSEETGALVVKDTQAGSMALNAVSGEFDEGIAGIADSEEPVMLKESPAPEGVEVEVERASISESEVKRISPIRLAATLGVARHNVEISKLSLAFVPFWLLSLQDSSGKSFELSVNAVNGEVLESEEIPFREKGALELTGETISELKKPSAWLDYSKRVLARIAGSGILHSIGKALLTNRIVQVIILVIIALIVFWPR
;
A
#
# COMPACT_ATOMS: atom_id res chain seq x y z
N MET A 1 -5.53 21.28 -21.38
CA MET A 1 -6.72 20.58 -21.94
C MET A 1 -7.94 20.99 -21.12
N PHE A 2 -9.08 21.28 -21.76
CA PHE A 2 -10.32 21.61 -21.03
C PHE A 2 -11.02 20.32 -20.59
N LEU A 3 -11.34 20.24 -19.30
CA LEU A 3 -12.15 19.17 -18.74
C LEU A 3 -13.61 19.64 -18.63
N SER A 4 -14.55 18.71 -18.79
CA SER A 4 -15.98 19.01 -18.70
C SER A 4 -16.45 19.30 -17.26
N LYS A 5 -15.62 18.97 -16.27
CA LYS A 5 -15.85 19.13 -14.82
C LYS A 5 -14.55 19.60 -14.14
N PRO A 6 -14.64 20.17 -12.94
CA PRO A 6 -13.47 20.56 -12.16
C PRO A 6 -12.53 19.37 -11.93
N CYS A 7 -11.24 19.63 -11.80
CA CYS A 7 -10.24 18.66 -11.42
C CYS A 7 -9.40 19.12 -10.23
N PHE A 8 -8.84 18.17 -9.51
CA PHE A 8 -7.81 18.44 -8.52
C PHE A 8 -6.49 18.81 -9.21
N PRO A 9 -5.65 19.64 -8.57
CA PRO A 9 -4.37 20.05 -9.13
C PRO A 9 -3.37 18.89 -9.10
N VAL A 10 -2.51 18.85 -10.11
CA VAL A 10 -1.35 17.95 -10.15
C VAL A 10 -0.27 18.58 -9.29
N THR A 11 -0.10 18.08 -8.06
CA THR A 11 0.89 18.59 -7.11
C THR A 11 2.20 17.82 -7.23
N VAL A 12 2.11 16.49 -7.36
CA VAL A 12 3.25 15.60 -7.53
C VAL A 12 3.76 15.69 -8.96
N GLN A 13 5.00 16.15 -9.11
CA GLN A 13 5.65 16.27 -10.41
C GLN A 13 6.24 14.94 -10.88
N LYS A 14 6.46 14.81 -12.20
CA LYS A 14 6.98 13.59 -12.82
C LYS A 14 8.34 13.18 -12.25
N GLU A 15 9.17 14.16 -11.90
CA GLU A 15 10.52 13.96 -11.36
C GLU A 15 10.50 13.27 -9.98
N GLU A 16 9.41 13.39 -9.22
CA GLU A 16 9.27 12.82 -7.88
C GLU A 16 8.82 11.35 -7.90
N LEU A 17 8.25 10.90 -9.03
CA LEU A 17 7.64 9.57 -9.16
C LEU A 17 8.62 8.42 -8.98
N GLU A 18 9.88 8.60 -9.39
CA GLU A 18 10.90 7.58 -9.17
C GLU A 18 11.20 7.39 -7.67
N GLY A 19 11.16 8.47 -6.88
CA GLY A 19 11.34 8.41 -5.43
C GLY A 19 10.18 7.69 -4.74
N ILE A 20 8.95 8.10 -5.08
CA ILE A 20 7.72 7.50 -4.54
C ILE A 20 7.64 6.00 -4.88
N ALA A 21 7.89 5.64 -6.15
CA ALA A 21 7.90 4.24 -6.58
C ALA A 21 8.97 3.45 -5.83
N LYS A 22 10.19 3.97 -5.64
CA LYS A 22 11.25 3.29 -4.90
C LYS A 22 10.87 3.02 -3.45
N GLU A 23 10.20 3.97 -2.79
CA GLU A 23 9.77 3.82 -1.41
C GLU A 23 8.69 2.76 -1.27
N ALA A 24 7.63 2.83 -2.08
CA ALA A 24 6.54 1.86 -2.07
C ALA A 24 7.00 0.43 -2.41
N LEU A 25 7.96 0.30 -3.32
CA LEU A 25 8.45 -0.99 -3.81
C LEU A 25 9.52 -1.63 -2.93
N LYS A 26 10.10 -0.86 -2.00
CA LYS A 26 11.13 -1.34 -1.08
C LYS A 26 10.65 -2.50 -0.23
N GLU A 27 9.40 -2.44 0.23
CA GLU A 27 8.78 -3.47 1.06
C GLU A 27 8.50 -4.78 0.31
N ARG A 28 8.35 -4.70 -1.02
CA ARG A 28 8.07 -5.83 -1.91
C ARG A 28 9.32 -6.44 -2.55
N HIS A 29 10.51 -6.00 -2.13
CA HIS A 29 11.82 -6.44 -2.65
C HIS A 29 12.10 -6.10 -4.12
N TRP A 30 11.47 -5.04 -4.62
CA TRP A 30 11.69 -4.51 -5.96
C TRP A 30 12.79 -3.44 -5.92
N HIS A 31 14.06 -3.89 -5.83
CA HIS A 31 15.20 -2.99 -5.72
C HIS A 31 15.75 -2.49 -7.07
N ASN A 32 15.54 -3.28 -8.13
CA ASN A 32 16.05 -3.00 -9.47
C ASN A 32 14.89 -3.01 -10.45
N PHE A 33 14.36 -1.83 -10.77
CA PHE A 33 13.29 -1.64 -11.73
C PHE A 33 13.58 -0.45 -12.63
N LYS A 34 12.93 -0.43 -13.79
CA LYS A 34 12.96 0.69 -14.73
C LYS A 34 11.52 1.15 -15.00
N ILE A 35 11.29 2.45 -14.95
CA ILE A 35 10.03 3.05 -15.43
C ILE A 35 10.08 3.04 -16.95
N SER A 36 9.21 2.24 -17.58
CA SER A 36 9.14 2.09 -19.05
C SER A 36 8.28 3.19 -19.67
N SER A 37 7.15 3.52 -19.04
CA SER A 37 6.25 4.60 -19.45
C SER A 37 5.62 5.30 -18.24
N THR A 38 5.17 6.52 -18.49
CA THR A 38 4.47 7.35 -17.50
C THR A 38 3.36 8.10 -18.22
N SER A 39 2.12 7.89 -17.78
CA SER A 39 0.96 8.64 -18.25
C SER A 39 0.22 9.25 -17.07
N LEU A 40 -0.53 10.32 -17.35
CA LEU A 40 -1.36 11.00 -16.37
C LEU A 40 -2.83 10.76 -16.72
N VAL A 41 -3.55 10.10 -15.82
CA VAL A 41 -4.95 9.75 -16.00
C VAL A 41 -5.82 10.60 -15.09
N PHE A 42 -6.82 11.26 -15.65
CA PHE A 42 -7.85 11.96 -14.89
C PHE A 42 -9.06 11.05 -14.74
N SER A 43 -9.22 10.47 -13.55
CA SER A 43 -10.33 9.58 -13.24
C SER A 43 -11.47 10.35 -12.56
N PRO A 44 -12.74 10.19 -12.99
CA PRO A 44 -13.88 10.88 -12.42
C PRO A 44 -14.33 10.25 -11.10
N PHE A 45 -14.50 11.06 -10.06
CA PHE A 45 -15.01 10.66 -8.75
C PHE A 45 -16.20 11.52 -8.32
N TYR A 46 -17.20 10.87 -7.73
CA TYR A 46 -18.28 11.54 -7.03
C TYR A 46 -17.92 11.71 -5.56
N PHE A 47 -17.80 12.95 -5.12
CA PHE A 47 -17.56 13.33 -3.73
C PHE A 47 -18.88 13.70 -3.07
N PHE A 48 -19.11 13.20 -1.87
CA PHE A 48 -20.30 13.52 -1.10
C PHE A 48 -20.04 13.39 0.39
N SER A 49 -20.79 14.16 1.17
CA SER A 49 -20.86 13.99 2.63
C SER A 49 -22.04 13.10 2.98
N TYR A 50 -21.98 12.41 4.10
CA TYR A 50 -23.07 11.59 4.60
C TYR A 50 -23.27 11.76 6.10
N ASP A 51 -24.51 11.53 6.52
CA ASP A 51 -24.90 11.41 7.92
C ASP A 51 -25.60 10.06 8.11
N ALA A 52 -25.14 9.28 9.08
CA ALA A 52 -25.67 7.97 9.42
C ALA A 52 -26.22 7.97 10.84
N PHE A 53 -27.45 7.45 11.02
CA PHE A 53 -28.17 7.41 12.28
C PHE A 53 -28.24 5.97 12.82
N PHE A 54 -27.72 5.75 14.02
CA PHE A 54 -27.74 4.45 14.67
C PHE A 54 -28.92 4.40 15.64
N GLU A 55 -29.89 3.57 15.32
CA GLU A 55 -31.11 3.43 16.11
C GLU A 55 -31.02 2.22 17.04
N GLU A 56 -31.50 2.40 18.26
CA GLU A 56 -31.71 1.31 19.22
C GLU A 56 -33.16 1.34 19.70
N LYS A 57 -33.69 0.18 20.06
CA LYS A 57 -35.05 0.08 20.58
C LYS A 57 -35.04 0.52 22.05
N SER A 58 -35.77 1.57 22.38
CA SER A 58 -35.93 2.05 23.76
C SER A 58 -36.56 0.97 24.64
N GLU A 59 -35.96 0.69 25.79
CA GLU A 59 -36.48 -0.27 26.78
C GLU A 59 -37.80 0.19 27.40
N GLU A 60 -38.01 1.51 27.54
CA GLU A 60 -39.18 2.08 28.19
C GLU A 60 -40.40 2.17 27.28
N THR A 61 -40.20 2.53 26.00
CA THR A 61 -41.29 2.83 25.07
C THR A 61 -41.42 1.81 23.93
N GLY A 62 -40.40 0.98 23.71
CA GLY A 62 -40.32 0.06 22.58
C GLY A 62 -40.18 0.75 21.21
N ALA A 63 -40.08 2.08 21.17
CA ALA A 63 -39.85 2.84 19.94
C ALA A 63 -38.37 2.81 19.54
N LEU A 64 -38.09 2.94 18.24
CA LEU A 64 -36.73 3.19 17.75
C LEU A 64 -36.35 4.62 18.09
N VAL A 65 -35.20 4.79 18.75
CA VAL A 65 -34.62 6.09 19.07
C VAL A 65 -33.21 6.14 18.51
N VAL A 66 -32.84 7.27 17.93
CA VAL A 66 -31.46 7.52 17.47
C VAL A 66 -30.57 7.67 18.71
N LYS A 67 -29.59 6.78 18.83
CA LYS A 67 -28.62 6.76 19.94
C LYS A 67 -27.33 7.45 19.57
N ASP A 68 -26.90 7.27 18.32
CA ASP A 68 -25.64 7.79 17.83
C ASP A 68 -25.77 8.29 16.39
N THR A 69 -24.89 9.20 16.02
CA THR A 69 -24.83 9.80 14.69
C THR A 69 -23.39 9.86 14.22
N GLN A 70 -23.12 9.35 13.03
CA GLN A 70 -21.82 9.43 12.40
C GLN A 70 -21.92 10.28 11.13
N ALA A 71 -21.13 11.33 11.06
CA ALA A 71 -20.96 12.13 9.85
C ALA A 71 -19.61 11.83 9.21
N GLY A 72 -19.54 11.91 7.88
CA GLY A 72 -18.28 11.72 7.17
C GLY A 72 -18.34 12.15 5.70
N SER A 73 -17.21 12.02 5.02
CA SER A 73 -17.08 12.22 3.59
C SER A 73 -16.72 10.89 2.91
N MET A 74 -17.14 10.73 1.67
CA MET A 74 -16.84 9.56 0.87
C MET A 74 -16.65 9.96 -0.59
N ALA A 75 -15.77 9.25 -1.29
CA ALA A 75 -15.62 9.36 -2.73
C ALA A 75 -16.03 8.03 -3.37
N LEU A 76 -16.75 8.11 -4.49
CA LEU A 76 -17.11 6.96 -5.32
C LEU A 76 -16.46 7.13 -6.69
N ASN A 77 -15.60 6.18 -7.06
CA ASN A 77 -15.03 6.12 -8.40
C ASN A 77 -16.18 5.95 -9.42
N ALA A 78 -16.31 6.91 -10.35
CA ALA A 78 -17.42 6.92 -11.30
C ALA A 78 -17.23 5.94 -12.48
N VAL A 79 -16.09 5.24 -12.54
CA VAL A 79 -15.77 4.20 -13.52
C VAL A 79 -16.01 2.80 -12.93
N SER A 80 -15.36 2.48 -11.80
CA SER A 80 -15.47 1.17 -11.14
C SER A 80 -16.70 1.06 -10.22
N GLY A 81 -17.20 2.20 -9.74
CA GLY A 81 -18.26 2.26 -8.74
C GLY A 81 -17.78 1.99 -7.32
N GLU A 82 -16.48 1.87 -7.06
CA GLU A 82 -15.95 1.55 -5.73
C GLU A 82 -15.83 2.79 -4.84
N PHE A 83 -15.95 2.59 -3.51
CA PHE A 83 -15.73 3.65 -2.54
C PHE A 83 -14.26 3.74 -2.20
N ASP A 84 -13.78 4.97 -2.03
CA ASP A 84 -12.40 5.25 -1.67
C ASP A 84 -12.36 6.37 -0.61
N GLU A 85 -12.00 5.99 0.61
CA GLU A 85 -11.89 6.91 1.76
C GLU A 85 -10.63 7.79 1.66
N GLY A 86 -9.54 7.27 1.08
CA GLY A 86 -8.30 8.03 0.90
C GLY A 86 -8.51 9.19 -0.06
N ILE A 87 -9.24 8.94 -1.16
CA ILE A 87 -9.63 9.98 -2.11
C ILE A 87 -10.62 10.96 -1.48
N ALA A 88 -11.55 10.50 -0.65
CA ALA A 88 -12.49 11.37 0.06
C ALA A 88 -11.76 12.43 0.90
N GLY A 89 -10.70 12.04 1.61
CA GLY A 89 -9.91 12.93 2.46
C GLY A 89 -9.23 14.09 1.72
N ILE A 90 -9.06 13.99 0.40
CA ILE A 90 -8.51 15.08 -0.43
C ILE A 90 -9.49 16.26 -0.50
N ALA A 91 -10.78 15.95 -0.57
CA ALA A 91 -11.84 16.95 -0.66
C ALA A 91 -12.17 17.62 0.69
N ASP A 92 -11.74 17.02 1.80
CA ASP A 92 -11.96 17.54 3.16
C ASP A 92 -10.99 18.69 3.54
N SER A 93 -10.02 19.02 2.69
CA SER A 93 -9.21 20.23 2.86
C SER A 93 -10.11 21.48 2.82
N GLU A 94 -9.88 22.47 3.70
CA GLU A 94 -10.84 23.58 3.94
C GLU A 94 -11.24 24.36 2.68
N GLU A 95 -10.42 24.35 1.63
CA GLU A 95 -10.78 24.80 0.27
C GLU A 95 -9.99 23.98 -0.77
N PRO A 96 -10.53 22.88 -1.35
CA PRO A 96 -9.83 22.20 -2.41
C PRO A 96 -9.79 23.13 -3.62
N VAL A 97 -8.59 23.57 -4.00
CA VAL A 97 -8.38 24.43 -5.17
C VAL A 97 -8.64 23.59 -6.43
N MET A 98 -9.91 23.50 -6.82
CA MET A 98 -10.30 22.80 -8.03
C MET A 98 -10.07 23.69 -9.25
N LEU A 99 -9.36 23.15 -10.23
CA LEU A 99 -9.06 23.83 -11.48
C LEU A 99 -10.09 23.43 -12.55
N LYS A 100 -10.43 24.37 -13.44
CA LYS A 100 -11.26 24.07 -14.63
C LYS A 100 -10.44 23.56 -15.82
N GLU A 101 -9.14 23.79 -15.77
CA GLU A 101 -8.19 23.41 -16.80
C GLU A 101 -7.18 22.45 -16.21
N SER A 102 -6.88 21.37 -16.95
CA SER A 102 -5.85 20.42 -16.55
C SER A 102 -4.47 21.04 -16.76
N PRO A 103 -3.64 21.22 -15.70
CA PRO A 103 -2.25 21.64 -15.81
C PRO A 103 -1.38 20.44 -16.18
N ALA A 104 -1.71 19.77 -17.28
CA ALA A 104 -0.91 18.66 -17.78
C ALA A 104 0.53 19.13 -18.08
N PRO A 105 1.56 18.48 -17.51
CA PRO A 105 2.94 18.79 -17.84
C PRO A 105 3.21 18.58 -19.34
N GLU A 106 4.06 19.41 -19.94
CA GLU A 106 4.43 19.25 -21.35
C GLU A 106 5.10 17.89 -21.61
N GLY A 107 4.74 17.24 -22.71
CA GLY A 107 5.34 15.97 -23.12
C GLY A 107 4.90 14.73 -22.34
N VAL A 108 3.84 14.83 -21.53
CA VAL A 108 3.21 13.71 -20.84
C VAL A 108 1.95 13.28 -21.59
N GLU A 109 1.77 11.97 -21.77
CA GLU A 109 0.52 11.41 -22.29
C GLU A 109 -0.57 11.56 -21.24
N VAL A 110 -1.66 12.23 -21.62
CA VAL A 110 -2.80 12.49 -20.73
C VAL A 110 -4.03 11.75 -21.23
N GLU A 111 -4.59 10.95 -20.34
CA GLU A 111 -5.86 10.26 -20.54
C GLU A 111 -6.92 10.84 -19.61
N VAL A 112 -8.15 10.91 -20.10
CA VAL A 112 -9.30 11.38 -19.31
C VAL A 112 -10.37 10.32 -19.41
N GLU A 113 -10.64 9.67 -18.29
CA GLU A 113 -11.67 8.65 -18.21
C GLU A 113 -13.06 9.28 -18.25
N ARG A 114 -14.05 8.48 -18.62
CA ARG A 114 -15.45 8.90 -18.66
C ARG A 114 -16.21 8.21 -17.55
N ALA A 115 -17.01 8.99 -16.82
CA ALA A 115 -17.91 8.44 -15.83
C ALA A 115 -18.87 7.45 -16.49
N SER A 116 -18.84 6.20 -16.03
CA SER A 116 -19.78 5.14 -16.42
C SER A 116 -21.08 5.24 -15.62
N ILE A 117 -21.01 5.82 -14.41
CA ILE A 117 -22.13 5.95 -13.47
C ILE A 117 -22.70 7.37 -13.50
N SER A 118 -24.03 7.46 -13.63
CA SER A 118 -24.76 8.73 -13.60
C SER A 118 -24.98 9.27 -12.18
N GLU A 119 -25.09 10.59 -12.02
CA GLU A 119 -25.36 11.22 -10.71
C GLU A 119 -26.64 10.66 -10.05
N SER A 120 -27.69 10.42 -10.83
CA SER A 120 -28.94 9.80 -10.33
C SER A 120 -28.72 8.39 -9.79
N GLU A 121 -27.81 7.64 -10.40
CA GLU A 121 -27.46 6.31 -9.95
C GLU A 121 -26.65 6.35 -8.66
N VAL A 122 -25.68 7.27 -8.55
CA VAL A 122 -24.92 7.51 -7.32
C VAL A 122 -25.84 7.84 -6.14
N LYS A 123 -26.78 8.78 -6.32
CA LYS A 123 -27.78 9.11 -5.27
C LYS A 123 -28.60 7.89 -4.82
N ARG A 124 -28.79 6.91 -5.69
CA ARG A 124 -29.52 5.68 -5.38
C ARG A 124 -28.65 4.63 -4.70
N ILE A 125 -27.43 4.39 -5.21
CA ILE A 125 -26.57 3.29 -4.76
C ILE A 125 -25.74 3.64 -3.53
N SER A 126 -25.31 4.90 -3.38
CA SER A 126 -24.41 5.30 -2.30
C SER A 126 -25.02 5.11 -0.91
N PRO A 127 -26.29 5.47 -0.63
CA PRO A 127 -26.89 5.23 0.69
C PRO A 127 -27.02 3.73 0.99
N ILE A 128 -27.28 2.91 -0.04
CA ILE A 128 -27.41 1.45 0.10
C ILE A 128 -26.07 0.84 0.52
N ARG A 129 -24.99 1.22 -0.18
CA ARG A 129 -23.65 0.70 0.10
C ARG A 129 -23.12 1.19 1.43
N LEU A 130 -23.27 2.49 1.74
CA LEU A 130 -22.88 3.04 3.04
C LEU A 130 -23.64 2.36 4.19
N ALA A 131 -24.96 2.17 4.03
CA ALA A 131 -25.76 1.47 5.03
C ALA A 131 -25.25 0.03 5.27
N ALA A 132 -24.87 -0.68 4.20
CA ALA A 132 -24.27 -2.01 4.31
C ALA A 132 -22.91 -2.00 5.01
N THR A 133 -22.03 -1.04 4.68
CA THR A 133 -20.70 -0.89 5.32
C THR A 133 -20.81 -0.54 6.80
N LEU A 134 -21.74 0.35 7.16
CA LEU A 134 -21.94 0.85 8.53
C LEU A 134 -22.86 -0.05 9.37
N GLY A 135 -23.51 -1.04 8.77
CA GLY A 135 -24.46 -1.92 9.47
C GLY A 135 -25.76 -1.25 9.90
N VAL A 136 -26.21 -0.22 9.18
CA VAL A 136 -27.45 0.52 9.47
C VAL A 136 -28.51 0.30 8.38
N ALA A 137 -29.76 0.70 8.64
CA ALA A 137 -30.79 0.66 7.62
C ALA A 137 -30.56 1.76 6.56
N ARG A 138 -30.91 1.49 5.29
CA ARG A 138 -30.76 2.44 4.18
C ARG A 138 -31.37 3.82 4.47
N HIS A 139 -32.55 3.86 5.09
CA HIS A 139 -33.25 5.11 5.37
C HIS A 139 -32.60 5.93 6.50
N ASN A 140 -31.64 5.34 7.22
CA ASN A 140 -30.85 6.00 8.25
C ASN A 140 -29.52 6.53 7.70
N VAL A 141 -29.36 6.59 6.38
CA VAL A 141 -28.20 7.21 5.72
C VAL A 141 -28.70 8.31 4.80
N GLU A 142 -28.29 9.54 5.09
CA GLU A 142 -28.54 10.70 4.25
C GLU A 142 -27.24 11.11 3.55
N ILE A 143 -27.36 11.51 2.28
CA ILE A 143 -26.22 11.98 1.48
C ILE A 143 -26.46 13.43 1.10
N SER A 144 -25.42 14.24 1.30
CA SER A 144 -25.41 15.67 0.97
C SER A 144 -24.19 16.04 0.13
N LYS A 145 -24.20 17.25 -0.44
CA LYS A 145 -23.07 17.85 -1.18
C LYS A 145 -22.46 16.98 -2.30
N LEU A 146 -23.30 16.20 -3.00
CA LEU A 146 -22.82 15.39 -4.12
C LEU A 146 -22.26 16.26 -5.26
N SER A 147 -21.01 16.02 -5.63
CA SER A 147 -20.33 16.72 -6.71
C SER A 147 -19.42 15.76 -7.48
N LEU A 148 -19.24 16.02 -8.78
CA LEU A 148 -18.36 15.25 -9.66
C LEU A 148 -17.09 16.07 -9.93
N ALA A 149 -15.94 15.49 -9.63
CA ALA A 149 -14.63 16.08 -9.93
C ALA A 149 -13.67 15.02 -10.47
N PHE A 150 -12.67 15.46 -11.23
CA PHE A 150 -11.60 14.59 -11.73
C PHE A 150 -10.42 14.58 -10.77
N VAL A 151 -9.94 13.38 -10.43
CA VAL A 151 -8.72 13.18 -9.63
C VAL A 151 -7.60 12.71 -10.57
N PRO A 152 -6.44 13.40 -10.58
CA PRO A 152 -5.31 13.00 -11.39
C PRO A 152 -4.50 11.87 -10.73
N PHE A 153 -4.16 10.85 -11.52
CA PHE A 153 -3.30 9.73 -11.13
C PHE A 153 -2.17 9.58 -12.14
N TRP A 154 -0.96 9.38 -11.64
CA TRP A 154 0.17 8.94 -12.43
C TRP A 154 0.13 7.42 -12.56
N LEU A 155 0.03 6.93 -13.80
CA LEU A 155 0.21 5.51 -14.09
C LEU A 155 1.64 5.27 -14.56
N LEU A 156 2.36 4.46 -13.79
CA LEU A 156 3.74 4.07 -14.06
C LEU A 156 3.76 2.63 -14.53
N SER A 157 4.20 2.39 -15.76
CA SER A 157 4.56 1.05 -16.18
C SER A 157 5.99 0.78 -15.73
N LEU A 158 6.17 -0.25 -14.90
CA LEU A 158 7.42 -0.60 -14.29
C LEU A 158 7.86 -1.97 -14.80
N GLN A 159 9.12 -2.10 -15.19
CA GLN A 159 9.70 -3.34 -15.68
C GLN A 159 10.88 -3.77 -14.81
N ASP A 160 10.92 -5.03 -14.40
CA ASP A 160 12.06 -5.60 -13.71
C ASP A 160 13.16 -6.09 -14.67
N SER A 161 14.28 -6.53 -14.10
CA SER A 161 15.39 -7.13 -14.85
C SER A 161 15.04 -8.47 -15.52
N SER A 162 13.95 -9.14 -15.11
CA SER A 162 13.46 -10.37 -15.73
C SER A 162 12.52 -10.11 -16.92
N GLY A 163 12.18 -8.85 -17.16
CA GLY A 163 11.27 -8.41 -18.21
C GLY A 163 9.80 -8.40 -17.80
N LYS A 164 9.46 -8.78 -16.56
CA LYS A 164 8.10 -8.70 -16.02
C LYS A 164 7.72 -7.24 -15.82
N SER A 165 6.55 -6.88 -16.31
CA SER A 165 5.96 -5.55 -16.15
C SER A 165 4.81 -5.57 -15.16
N PHE A 166 4.66 -4.50 -14.39
CA PHE A 166 3.46 -4.22 -13.60
C PHE A 166 3.17 -2.72 -13.65
N GLU A 167 1.94 -2.35 -13.36
CA GLU A 167 1.52 -0.95 -13.32
C GLU A 167 1.40 -0.50 -11.88
N LEU A 168 1.82 0.74 -11.61
CA LEU A 168 1.71 1.38 -10.32
C LEU A 168 0.94 2.68 -10.49
N SER A 169 -0.14 2.85 -9.74
CA SER A 169 -0.94 4.07 -9.72
C SER A 169 -0.53 4.94 -8.53
N VAL A 170 -0.19 6.19 -8.79
CA VAL A 170 0.18 7.18 -7.77
C VAL A 170 -0.77 8.36 -7.86
N ASN A 171 -1.44 8.69 -6.77
CA ASN A 171 -2.27 9.87 -6.68
C ASN A 171 -1.44 11.13 -6.89
N ALA A 172 -1.73 11.90 -7.94
CA ALA A 172 -0.93 13.06 -8.30
C ALA A 172 -1.21 14.29 -7.40
N VAL A 173 -2.18 14.21 -6.49
CA VAL A 173 -2.51 15.27 -5.53
C VAL A 173 -1.66 15.15 -4.27
N ASN A 174 -1.56 13.95 -3.69
CA ASN A 174 -0.91 13.73 -2.39
C ASN A 174 0.30 12.76 -2.44
N GLY A 175 0.57 12.11 -3.56
CA GLY A 175 1.69 11.16 -3.73
C GLY A 175 1.41 9.77 -3.17
N GLU A 176 0.20 9.49 -2.73
CA GLU A 176 -0.21 8.19 -2.21
C GLU A 176 -0.21 7.14 -3.33
N VAL A 177 0.33 5.96 -3.04
CA VAL A 177 0.37 4.84 -3.98
C VAL A 177 -0.87 3.97 -3.78
N LEU A 178 -1.72 3.91 -4.80
CA LEU A 178 -2.91 3.07 -4.78
C LEU A 178 -2.55 1.60 -5.05
N GLU A 179 -3.38 0.68 -4.55
CA GLU A 179 -3.29 -0.76 -4.85
C GLU A 179 -1.95 -1.44 -4.48
N SER A 180 -1.29 -0.96 -3.42
CA SER A 180 0.00 -1.52 -2.95
C SER A 180 -0.06 -3.03 -2.62
N GLU A 181 -1.26 -3.58 -2.40
CA GLU A 181 -1.49 -5.00 -2.11
C GLU A 181 -1.37 -5.91 -3.33
N GLU A 182 -1.65 -5.40 -4.54
CA GLU A 182 -1.58 -6.18 -5.79
C GLU A 182 -0.15 -6.27 -6.35
N ILE A 183 0.79 -5.53 -5.76
CA ILE A 183 2.18 -5.55 -6.19
C ILE A 183 2.76 -6.95 -5.92
N PRO A 184 3.15 -7.69 -6.98
CA PRO A 184 3.64 -9.06 -6.82
C PRO A 184 4.94 -9.06 -6.03
N PHE A 185 5.06 -9.95 -5.05
CA PHE A 185 6.33 -10.15 -4.36
C PHE A 185 7.37 -10.70 -5.34
N ARG A 186 8.54 -10.07 -5.36
CA ARG A 186 9.68 -10.60 -6.11
C ARG A 186 10.44 -11.60 -5.26
N GLU A 187 10.68 -12.79 -5.80
CA GLU A 187 11.65 -13.70 -5.21
C GLU A 187 13.04 -13.06 -5.25
N LYS A 188 13.71 -13.00 -4.10
CA LYS A 188 15.06 -12.45 -4.01
C LYS A 188 16.02 -13.34 -4.79
N GLY A 189 16.85 -12.72 -5.62
CA GLY A 189 17.89 -13.47 -6.34
C GLY A 189 18.93 -14.04 -5.37
N ALA A 190 19.62 -15.12 -5.75
CA ALA A 190 20.68 -15.71 -4.92
C ALA A 190 21.79 -14.71 -4.53
N LEU A 191 22.12 -13.77 -5.42
CA LEU A 191 23.08 -12.69 -5.16
C LEU A 191 22.55 -11.66 -4.15
N GLU A 192 21.26 -11.38 -4.16
CA GLU A 192 20.64 -10.46 -3.21
C GLU A 192 20.51 -11.10 -1.84
N LEU A 193 20.10 -12.38 -1.79
CA LEU A 193 20.08 -13.18 -0.57
C LEU A 193 21.47 -13.28 0.06
N THR A 194 22.51 -13.55 -0.74
CA THR A 194 23.88 -13.62 -0.23
C THR A 194 24.40 -12.24 0.18
N GLY A 195 24.09 -11.18 -0.56
CA GLY A 195 24.45 -9.81 -0.20
C GLY A 195 23.80 -9.36 1.10
N GLU A 196 22.50 -9.62 1.27
CA GLU A 196 21.78 -9.36 2.52
C GLU A 196 22.35 -10.19 3.67
N THR A 197 22.56 -11.49 3.46
CA THR A 197 23.17 -12.38 4.47
C THR A 197 24.56 -11.89 4.88
N ILE A 198 25.40 -11.46 3.92
CA ILE A 198 26.72 -10.88 4.22
C ILE A 198 26.56 -9.56 4.99
N SER A 199 25.59 -8.73 4.64
CA SER A 199 25.33 -7.46 5.33
C SER A 199 24.79 -7.66 6.76
N GLU A 200 23.95 -8.68 6.98
CA GLU A 200 23.47 -9.09 8.29
C GLU A 200 24.62 -9.68 9.11
N LEU A 201 25.46 -10.52 8.51
CA LEU A 201 26.67 -11.06 9.14
C LEU A 201 27.72 -9.98 9.45
N LYS A 202 27.63 -8.77 8.89
CA LYS A 202 28.45 -7.64 9.34
C LYS A 202 27.96 -7.03 10.65
N LYS A 203 26.70 -7.28 11.06
CA LYS A 203 26.14 -6.79 12.32
C LYS A 203 26.44 -7.80 13.45
N PRO A 204 27.22 -7.44 14.48
CA PRO A 204 27.55 -8.34 15.58
C PRO A 204 26.32 -8.90 16.32
N SER A 205 25.21 -8.13 16.35
CA SER A 205 23.95 -8.56 16.95
C SER A 205 23.30 -9.74 16.22
N ALA A 206 23.41 -9.81 14.89
CA ALA A 206 22.85 -10.90 14.11
C ALA A 206 23.52 -12.24 14.46
N TRP A 207 24.82 -12.25 14.76
CA TRP A 207 25.54 -13.44 15.21
C TRP A 207 25.01 -13.99 16.53
N LEU A 208 24.64 -13.11 17.46
CA LEU A 208 24.04 -13.51 18.74
C LEU A 208 22.66 -14.15 18.51
N ASP A 209 21.87 -13.63 17.57
CA ASP A 209 20.55 -14.21 17.26
C ASP A 209 20.66 -15.52 16.49
N TYR A 210 21.59 -15.64 15.54
CA TYR A 210 21.88 -16.89 14.84
C TYR A 210 22.40 -17.96 15.81
N SER A 211 23.36 -17.62 16.68
CA SER A 211 23.88 -18.55 17.69
C SER A 211 22.80 -18.97 18.68
N LYS A 212 21.91 -18.07 19.12
CA LYS A 212 20.75 -18.41 19.95
C LYS A 212 19.77 -19.34 19.24
N ARG A 213 19.42 -19.09 17.98
CA ARG A 213 18.50 -19.96 17.21
C ARG A 213 19.10 -21.34 16.96
N VAL A 214 20.40 -21.41 16.68
CA VAL A 214 21.13 -22.67 16.52
C VAL A 214 21.20 -23.41 17.85
N LEU A 215 21.58 -22.75 18.95
CA LEU A 215 21.59 -23.33 20.29
C LEU A 215 20.21 -23.79 20.73
N ALA A 216 19.14 -23.04 20.43
CA ALA A 216 17.77 -23.42 20.75
C ALA A 216 17.31 -24.66 19.96
N ARG A 217 17.64 -24.76 18.66
CA ARG A 217 17.35 -25.95 17.85
C ARG A 217 18.16 -27.16 18.31
N ILE A 218 19.41 -26.98 18.75
CA ILE A 218 20.25 -28.08 19.26
C ILE A 218 19.79 -28.50 20.67
N ALA A 219 19.37 -27.56 21.52
CA ALA A 219 18.84 -27.84 22.85
C ALA A 219 17.47 -28.55 22.81
N GLY A 220 16.60 -28.17 21.87
CA GLY A 220 15.28 -28.80 21.70
C GLY A 220 15.31 -30.19 21.04
N SER A 221 16.41 -30.58 20.37
CA SER A 221 16.51 -31.84 19.61
C SER A 221 17.29 -32.95 20.31
N GLY A 222 17.81 -32.74 21.53
CA GLY A 222 18.64 -33.72 22.25
C GLY A 222 20.02 -33.97 21.62
N ILE A 223 20.34 -33.27 20.53
CA ILE A 223 21.59 -33.41 19.75
C ILE A 223 22.81 -32.91 20.53
N LEU A 224 22.65 -32.03 21.53
CA LEU A 224 23.74 -31.58 22.41
C LEU A 224 24.46 -32.76 23.11
N HIS A 225 23.72 -33.83 23.44
CA HIS A 225 24.31 -35.00 24.08
C HIS A 225 25.12 -35.86 23.09
N SER A 226 24.71 -35.94 21.83
CA SER A 226 25.41 -36.68 20.78
C SER A 226 26.60 -35.89 20.20
N ILE A 227 26.46 -34.57 20.00
CA ILE A 227 27.55 -33.69 19.59
C ILE A 227 28.59 -33.60 20.70
N GLY A 228 28.21 -33.47 21.98
CA GLY A 228 29.16 -33.47 23.10
C GLY A 228 29.99 -34.76 23.17
N LYS A 229 29.34 -35.91 22.95
CA LYS A 229 30.05 -37.20 22.85
C LYS A 229 30.93 -37.26 21.59
N ALA A 230 30.45 -36.86 20.42
CA ALA A 230 31.22 -36.86 19.18
C ALA A 230 32.43 -35.90 19.24
N LEU A 231 32.27 -34.73 19.85
CA LEU A 231 33.34 -33.76 20.12
C LEU A 231 34.40 -34.34 21.05
N LEU A 232 34.03 -35.10 22.09
CA LEU A 232 35.00 -35.68 23.02
C LEU A 232 35.67 -36.95 22.47
N THR A 233 34.99 -37.70 21.60
CA THR A 233 35.47 -39.02 21.14
C THR A 233 36.17 -38.97 19.78
N ASN A 234 35.83 -38.00 18.92
CA ASN A 234 36.35 -37.94 17.56
C ASN A 234 37.33 -36.75 17.36
N ARG A 235 38.63 -37.07 17.35
CA ARG A 235 39.72 -36.11 17.13
C ARG A 235 39.56 -35.31 15.83
N ILE A 236 38.98 -35.89 14.78
CA ILE A 236 38.80 -35.20 13.49
C ILE A 236 37.81 -34.05 13.64
N VAL A 237 36.72 -34.25 14.38
CA VAL A 237 35.70 -33.21 14.63
C VAL A 237 36.29 -32.09 15.49
N GLN A 238 37.11 -32.42 16.50
CA GLN A 238 37.83 -31.43 17.30
C GLN A 238 38.76 -30.56 16.44
N VAL A 239 39.53 -31.17 15.55
CA VAL A 239 40.45 -30.45 14.65
C VAL A 239 39.67 -29.55 13.70
N ILE A 240 38.55 -30.01 13.13
CA ILE A 240 37.71 -29.19 12.25
C ILE A 240 37.17 -27.95 12.99
N ILE A 241 36.67 -28.14 14.23
CA ILE A 241 36.15 -27.03 15.04
C ILE A 241 37.26 -26.05 15.43
N LEU A 242 38.44 -26.56 15.82
CA LEU A 242 39.60 -25.71 16.11
C LEU A 242 40.10 -24.95 14.89
N VAL A 243 40.07 -25.55 13.70
CA VAL A 243 40.42 -24.88 12.44
C VAL A 243 39.40 -23.78 12.11
N ILE A 244 38.11 -24.02 12.32
CA ILE A 244 37.08 -22.99 12.14
C ILE A 244 37.28 -21.83 13.13
N ILE A 245 37.54 -22.12 14.40
CA ILE A 245 37.83 -21.08 15.42
C ILE A 245 39.11 -20.32 15.07
N ALA A 246 40.17 -21.02 14.67
CA ALA A 246 41.43 -20.39 14.29
C ALA A 246 41.27 -19.52 13.04
N LEU A 247 40.51 -19.98 12.03
CA LEU A 247 40.16 -19.17 10.87
C LEU A 247 39.36 -17.93 11.29
N ILE A 248 38.44 -18.03 12.25
CA ILE A 248 37.67 -16.87 12.73
C ILE A 248 38.53 -15.87 13.51
N VAL A 249 39.45 -16.35 14.36
CA VAL A 249 40.27 -15.49 15.23
C VAL A 249 41.44 -14.87 14.47
N PHE A 250 42.02 -15.60 13.52
CA PHE A 250 43.20 -15.17 12.77
C PHE A 250 42.88 -14.73 11.33
N TRP A 251 41.62 -14.64 10.93
CA TRP A 251 41.28 -14.00 9.66
C TRP A 251 41.75 -12.54 9.72
N PRO A 252 42.65 -12.09 8.83
CA PRO A 252 43.08 -10.71 8.82
C PRO A 252 41.88 -9.82 8.53
N ARG A 253 41.61 -8.88 9.44
CA ARG A 253 40.67 -7.79 9.22
C ARG A 253 41.09 -6.95 8.03
#